data_AF-A0A7Z1HKL3-F1
#
_entry.id   AF-A0A7Z1HKL3-F1
#
_cell.length_a   1.000
_cell.length_b   1.000
_cell.length_c   1.000
_cell.angle_alpha   90.00
_cell.angle_beta   90.00
_cell.angle_gamma   90.00
#
_symmetry.space_group_name_H-M   'P 1'
#
loop_
_entity.id
_entity.type
_entity.pdbx_description
1 polymer ?
#
loop_
_entity_poly.entity_id
_entity_poly.type
_entity_poly.pdbx_seq_one_letter_code
_entity_poly.pdbx_strand_id
1 'polypeptide(L)'
;MLRYFKVTTWRANRQLKQQNAALKPHKARLTKRLQTIWFSLSTAQKLYLLALISLVVFQSTSLTSILTVTALIVEFWPKFITLWHSLAGKALILLFYAIIANFVLASASGIVNEVTLVSAAHFNYTHNFATLLYLPPWALGITLFTLLIVQLLLPFYIVILLLIKPFGSDRVKFITQSYSPLLTALLRFALASVVIINLVSFIDDKPTEAVFDDLVNSFTSGAEAGRTLVKGTPQGQLVAVNELTKNTEAPQSSRPPNEQQSVTVNVEGDNEAANSMRHFLDTKGYFERSKWLIASFAYNFEADDFSRCAKAKNSKVVELNDYEIVEITPDNTMPYSYKFIVKACESPAFKTMLNKRNAN
;
A
#
# COMPACT_ATOMS: atom_id res chain seq x y z
N MET A 1 57.03 -12.01 -40.65
CA MET A 1 55.70 -11.82 -40.01
C MET A 1 55.72 -10.86 -38.81
N LEU A 2 56.68 -10.96 -37.88
CA LEU A 2 56.77 -10.09 -36.68
C LEU A 2 56.83 -8.56 -36.93
N ARG A 3 57.52 -8.10 -37.98
CA ARG A 3 57.58 -6.67 -38.33
C ARG A 3 56.24 -6.10 -38.78
N TYR A 4 55.43 -6.89 -39.50
CA TYR A 4 54.14 -6.45 -40.01
C TYR A 4 53.14 -6.27 -38.84
N PHE A 5 53.17 -7.17 -37.86
CA PHE A 5 52.37 -7.08 -36.63
C PHE A 5 52.71 -5.85 -35.77
N LYS A 6 54.00 -5.46 -35.71
CA LYS A 6 54.42 -4.23 -35.02
C LYS A 6 53.90 -2.96 -35.71
N VAL A 7 53.83 -2.95 -37.03
CA VAL A 7 53.35 -1.78 -37.79
C VAL A 7 51.83 -1.65 -37.71
N THR A 8 51.09 -2.77 -37.76
CA THR A 8 49.63 -2.75 -37.61
C THR A 8 49.21 -2.32 -36.20
N THR A 9 49.86 -2.84 -35.16
CA THR A 9 49.62 -2.42 -33.77
C THR A 9 49.98 -0.95 -33.53
N TRP A 10 51.06 -0.43 -34.15
CA TRP A 10 51.41 0.98 -34.05
C TRP A 10 50.38 1.89 -34.74
N ARG A 11 49.89 1.52 -35.92
CA ARG A 11 48.83 2.27 -36.62
C ARG A 11 47.51 2.25 -35.83
N ALA A 12 47.12 1.11 -35.27
CA ALA A 12 45.94 0.98 -34.42
C ALA A 12 46.04 1.88 -33.16
N ASN A 13 47.18 1.88 -32.47
CA ASN A 13 47.41 2.75 -31.32
C ASN A 13 47.42 4.24 -31.67
N ARG A 14 47.91 4.60 -32.87
CA ARG A 14 47.89 5.98 -33.35
C ARG A 14 46.47 6.45 -33.69
N GLN A 15 45.66 5.60 -34.32
CA GLN A 15 44.24 5.88 -34.56
C GLN A 15 43.46 6.00 -33.26
N LEU A 16 43.68 5.11 -32.28
CA LEU A 16 43.07 5.20 -30.95
C LEU A 16 43.46 6.50 -30.22
N LYS A 17 44.73 6.94 -30.32
CA LYS A 17 45.17 8.23 -29.76
C LYS A 17 44.52 9.43 -30.45
N GLN A 18 44.36 9.40 -31.78
CA GLN A 18 43.65 10.46 -32.52
C GLN A 18 42.16 10.51 -32.18
N GLN A 19 41.48 9.36 -32.08
CA GLN A 19 40.08 9.32 -31.66
C GLN A 19 39.89 9.82 -30.23
N ASN A 20 40.77 9.43 -29.30
CA ASN A 20 40.75 9.96 -27.94
C ASN A 20 41.00 11.47 -27.87
N ALA A 21 41.89 12.00 -28.72
CA ALA A 21 42.15 13.44 -28.81
C ALA A 21 40.94 14.22 -29.36
N ALA A 22 40.22 13.66 -30.35
CA ALA A 22 38.99 14.23 -30.89
C ALA A 22 37.80 14.15 -29.91
N LEU A 23 37.73 13.10 -29.08
CA LEU A 23 36.68 12.94 -28.06
C LEU A 23 36.88 13.81 -26.80
N LYS A 24 38.12 14.18 -26.44
CA LYS A 24 38.42 15.04 -25.28
C LYS A 24 37.62 16.36 -25.23
N PRO A 25 37.57 17.19 -26.28
CA PRO A 25 36.82 18.45 -26.24
C PRO A 25 35.31 18.21 -26.15
N HIS A 26 34.78 17.16 -26.79
CA HIS A 26 33.36 16.79 -26.66
C HIS A 26 33.00 16.35 -25.25
N LYS A 27 33.83 15.49 -24.62
CA LYS A 27 33.67 15.10 -23.21
C LYS A 27 33.71 16.30 -22.29
N ALA A 28 34.68 17.21 -22.47
CA ALA A 28 34.80 18.43 -21.66
C ALA A 28 33.60 19.40 -21.82
N ARG A 29 33.02 19.48 -23.02
CA ARG A 29 31.83 20.31 -23.27
C ARG A 29 30.57 19.69 -22.66
N LEU A 30 30.44 18.36 -22.74
CA LEU A 30 29.37 17.60 -22.11
C LEU A 30 29.43 17.70 -20.59
N THR A 31 30.61 17.51 -19.97
CA THR A 31 30.76 17.61 -18.51
C THR A 31 30.44 19.01 -18.00
N LYS A 32 30.87 20.06 -18.70
CA LYS A 32 30.50 21.45 -18.36
C LYS A 32 28.99 21.67 -18.44
N ARG A 33 28.33 21.21 -19.51
CA ARG A 33 26.86 21.31 -19.64
C ARG A 33 26.13 20.55 -18.54
N LEU A 34 26.56 19.33 -18.24
CA LEU A 34 26.01 18.50 -17.16
C LEU A 34 26.18 19.17 -15.80
N GLN A 35 27.35 19.76 -15.54
CA GLN A 35 27.60 20.51 -14.30
C GLN A 35 26.66 21.73 -14.19
N THR A 36 26.54 22.54 -15.24
CA THR A 36 25.62 23.69 -15.23
C THR A 36 24.18 23.28 -14.98
N ILE A 37 23.72 22.21 -15.64
CA ILE A 37 22.39 21.64 -15.43
C ILE A 37 22.26 21.18 -13.97
N TRP A 38 23.16 20.35 -13.47
CA TRP A 38 23.13 19.81 -12.11
C TRP A 38 23.06 20.90 -11.03
N PHE A 39 23.80 22.00 -11.18
CA PHE A 39 23.77 23.11 -10.23
C PHE A 39 22.48 23.93 -10.30
N SER A 40 21.81 23.97 -11.46
CA SER A 40 20.53 24.67 -11.64
C SER A 40 19.30 23.89 -11.14
N LEU A 41 19.45 22.58 -10.89
CA LEU A 41 18.35 21.72 -10.45
C LEU A 41 18.04 21.88 -8.96
N SER A 42 16.75 21.87 -8.63
CA SER A 42 16.30 21.83 -7.23
C SER A 42 16.67 20.51 -6.55
N THR A 43 16.69 20.49 -5.21
CA THR A 43 16.98 19.28 -4.42
C THR A 43 16.05 18.12 -4.77
N ALA A 44 14.76 18.39 -4.95
CA ALA A 44 13.79 17.38 -5.38
C ALA A 44 14.07 16.85 -6.80
N GLN A 45 14.46 17.73 -7.74
CA GLN A 45 14.81 17.32 -9.11
C GLN A 45 16.03 16.41 -9.17
N LYS A 46 17.03 16.65 -8.32
CA LYS A 46 18.19 15.76 -8.18
C LYS A 46 17.77 14.37 -7.71
N LEU A 47 16.83 14.29 -6.76
CA LEU A 47 16.29 13.02 -6.28
C LEU A 47 15.47 12.29 -7.35
N TYR A 48 14.65 12.99 -8.15
CA TYR A 48 13.95 12.36 -9.28
C TYR A 48 14.92 11.83 -10.36
N LEU A 49 16.01 12.55 -10.65
CA LEU A 49 17.03 12.04 -11.56
C LEU A 49 17.73 10.81 -11.00
N LEU A 50 18.04 10.80 -9.71
CA LEU A 50 18.64 9.64 -9.04
C LEU A 50 17.68 8.45 -9.08
N ALA A 51 16.38 8.66 -8.83
CA ALA A 51 15.35 7.64 -8.96
C ALA A 51 15.28 7.09 -10.40
N LEU A 52 15.32 7.95 -11.41
CA LEU A 52 15.31 7.52 -12.81
C LEU A 52 16.57 6.73 -13.18
N ILE A 53 17.75 7.15 -12.70
CA ILE A 53 18.99 6.40 -12.87
C ILE A 53 18.89 5.05 -12.16
N SER A 54 18.29 5.01 -10.97
CA SER A 54 18.07 3.77 -10.21
C SER A 54 17.24 2.77 -11.00
N LEU A 55 16.16 3.25 -11.62
CA LEU A 55 15.28 2.44 -12.44
C LEU A 55 15.98 1.87 -13.67
N VAL A 56 16.77 2.69 -14.38
CA VAL A 56 17.40 2.29 -15.64
C VAL A 56 18.64 1.41 -15.42
N VAL A 57 19.46 1.72 -14.41
CA VAL A 57 20.76 1.04 -14.20
C VAL A 57 20.63 -0.17 -13.31
N PHE A 58 19.95 -0.03 -12.16
CA PHE A 58 19.86 -1.10 -11.16
C PHE A 58 18.60 -1.96 -11.30
N GLN A 59 17.64 -1.56 -12.14
CA GLN A 59 16.34 -2.22 -12.35
C GLN A 59 15.58 -2.52 -11.04
N SER A 60 15.89 -1.79 -9.98
CA SER A 60 15.30 -1.99 -8.66
C SER A 60 14.10 -1.06 -8.46
N THR A 61 12.91 -1.63 -8.54
CA THR A 61 11.64 -0.90 -8.39
C THR A 61 11.43 -0.37 -6.97
N SER A 62 11.88 -1.11 -5.95
CA SER A 62 11.79 -0.70 -4.54
C SER A 62 12.64 0.55 -4.23
N LEU A 63 13.92 0.57 -4.62
CA LEU A 63 14.79 1.72 -4.41
C LEU A 63 14.29 2.96 -5.17
N THR A 64 13.83 2.76 -6.40
CA THR A 64 13.20 3.81 -7.21
C THR A 64 12.00 4.41 -6.49
N SER A 65 11.17 3.56 -5.87
CA SER A 65 9.97 4.01 -5.15
C SER A 65 10.32 4.81 -3.91
N ILE A 66 11.28 4.35 -3.09
CA ILE A 66 11.73 5.07 -1.88
C ILE A 66 12.30 6.45 -2.24
N LEU A 67 13.15 6.52 -3.26
CA LEU A 67 13.74 7.77 -3.73
C LEU A 67 12.68 8.73 -4.26
N THR A 68 11.70 8.21 -5.01
CA THR A 68 10.59 9.02 -5.55
C THR A 68 9.70 9.56 -4.43
N VAL A 69 9.32 8.74 -3.45
CA VAL A 69 8.53 9.17 -2.29
C VAL A 69 9.28 10.26 -1.51
N THR A 70 10.59 10.08 -1.30
CA THR A 70 11.43 11.09 -0.63
C THR A 70 11.46 12.39 -1.43
N ALA A 71 11.61 12.32 -2.75
CA ALA A 71 11.58 13.50 -3.62
C ALA A 71 10.25 14.24 -3.57
N LEU A 72 9.13 13.49 -3.56
CA LEU A 72 7.78 14.04 -3.45
C LEU A 72 7.57 14.75 -2.10
N ILE A 73 8.02 14.14 -1.00
CA ILE A 73 7.93 14.75 0.34
C ILE A 73 8.72 16.05 0.40
N VAL A 74 9.98 16.05 -0.05
CA VAL A 74 10.83 17.25 -0.06
C VAL A 74 10.21 18.37 -0.89
N GLU A 75 9.58 18.04 -2.02
CA GLU A 75 8.90 19.03 -2.85
C GLU A 75 7.59 19.54 -2.25
N PHE A 76 6.80 18.66 -1.64
CA PHE A 76 5.49 18.99 -1.12
C PHE A 76 5.57 19.72 0.23
N TRP A 77 6.60 19.44 1.03
CA TRP A 77 6.79 20.02 2.36
C TRP A 77 6.62 21.56 2.43
N PRO A 78 7.32 22.38 1.63
CA PRO A 78 7.14 23.84 1.68
C PRO A 78 5.72 24.29 1.30
N LYS A 79 5.06 23.57 0.38
CA LYS A 79 3.66 23.85 -0.01
C LYS A 79 2.71 23.52 1.12
N PHE A 80 2.95 22.40 1.80
CA PHE A 80 2.19 22.01 2.98
C PHE A 80 2.31 23.05 4.10
N ILE A 81 3.50 23.59 4.36
CA ILE A 81 3.70 24.66 5.35
C ILE A 81 2.86 25.91 4.99
N THR A 82 2.84 26.29 3.72
CA THR A 82 2.02 27.43 3.27
C THR A 82 0.53 27.15 3.47
N LEU A 83 0.07 25.93 3.16
CA LEU A 83 -1.30 25.48 3.41
C LEU A 83 -1.63 25.48 4.90
N TRP A 84 -0.74 24.97 5.75
CA TRP A 84 -0.90 24.88 7.21
C TRP A 84 -1.07 26.25 7.87
N HIS A 85 -0.35 27.28 7.39
CA HIS A 85 -0.48 28.63 7.92
C HIS A 85 -1.76 29.35 7.44
N SER A 86 -2.39 28.89 6.36
CA SER A 86 -3.65 29.43 5.86
C SER A 86 -4.85 28.98 6.72
N LEU A 87 -5.80 29.88 6.96
CA LEU A 87 -7.05 29.56 7.69
C LEU A 87 -7.86 28.47 6.96
N ALA A 88 -8.01 28.60 5.64
CA ALA A 88 -8.71 27.61 4.83
C ALA A 88 -7.97 26.26 4.82
N GLY A 89 -6.63 26.29 4.85
CA GLY A 89 -5.83 25.07 4.89
C GLY A 89 -5.95 24.33 6.23
N LYS A 90 -5.99 25.03 7.36
CA LYS A 90 -6.27 24.41 8.67
C LYS A 90 -7.62 23.70 8.70
N ALA A 91 -8.68 24.36 8.20
CA ALA A 91 -10.00 23.75 8.12
C ALA A 91 -10.01 22.50 7.20
N LEU A 92 -9.34 22.59 6.04
CA LEU A 92 -9.19 21.46 5.12
C LEU A 92 -8.45 20.29 5.79
N ILE A 93 -7.37 20.54 6.51
CA ILE A 93 -6.60 19.50 7.19
C ILE A 93 -7.44 18.83 8.27
N LEU A 94 -8.19 19.58 9.08
CA LEU A 94 -9.10 19.02 10.08
C LEU A 94 -10.18 18.13 9.45
N LEU A 95 -10.73 18.53 8.30
CA LEU A 95 -11.66 17.70 7.54
C LEU A 95 -11.01 16.37 7.10
N PHE A 96 -9.79 16.42 6.57
CA PHE A 96 -9.04 15.22 6.21
C PHE A 96 -8.77 14.30 7.40
N TYR A 97 -8.38 14.85 8.55
CA TYR A 97 -8.19 14.08 9.77
C TYR A 97 -9.49 13.41 10.23
N ALA A 98 -10.63 14.09 10.14
CA ALA A 98 -11.93 13.51 10.44
C ALA A 98 -12.27 12.34 9.50
N ILE A 99 -11.99 12.48 8.20
CA ILE A 99 -12.19 11.39 7.23
C ILE A 99 -11.30 10.18 7.57
N ILE A 100 -10.01 10.41 7.83
CA ILE A 100 -9.06 9.34 8.21
C ILE A 100 -9.52 8.64 9.49
N ALA A 101 -9.93 9.40 10.51
CA ALA A 101 -10.39 8.83 11.77
C ALA A 101 -11.61 7.92 11.60
N ASN A 102 -12.62 8.37 10.85
CA ASN A 102 -13.81 7.56 10.55
C ASN A 102 -13.47 6.31 9.74
N PHE A 103 -12.55 6.43 8.78
CA PHE A 103 -12.10 5.31 7.99
C PHE A 103 -11.36 4.25 8.83
N VAL A 104 -10.47 4.69 9.73
CA VAL A 104 -9.77 3.81 10.66
C VAL A 104 -10.75 3.14 11.62
N LEU A 105 -11.74 3.86 12.14
CA LEU A 105 -12.76 3.32 13.03
C LEU A 105 -13.59 2.22 12.33
N ALA A 106 -14.02 2.46 11.09
CA ALA A 106 -14.75 1.48 10.29
C ALA A 106 -13.88 0.25 9.99
N SER A 107 -12.61 0.46 9.61
CA SER A 107 -11.66 -0.63 9.33
C SER A 107 -11.36 -1.46 10.58
N ALA A 108 -11.22 -0.82 11.74
CA ALA A 108 -11.02 -1.48 13.03
C ALA A 108 -12.25 -2.31 13.45
N SER A 109 -13.46 -1.84 13.14
CA SER A 109 -14.68 -2.63 13.35
C SER A 109 -14.71 -3.87 12.44
N GLY A 110 -14.37 -3.69 11.16
CA GLY A 110 -14.30 -4.79 10.19
C GLY A 110 -13.30 -5.88 10.58
N ILE A 111 -12.10 -5.50 10.99
CA ILE A 111 -11.06 -6.47 11.36
C ILE A 111 -11.38 -7.21 12.66
N VAL A 112 -11.98 -6.53 13.65
CA VAL A 112 -12.39 -7.20 14.89
C VAL A 112 -13.51 -8.20 14.60
N ASN A 113 -14.48 -7.84 13.76
CA ASN A 113 -15.53 -8.76 13.32
C ASN A 113 -14.96 -10.00 12.60
N GLU A 114 -14.01 -9.80 11.69
CA GLU A 114 -13.33 -10.90 11.01
C GLU A 114 -12.61 -11.85 11.98
N VAL A 115 -11.93 -11.30 12.99
CA VAL A 115 -11.15 -12.08 13.96
C VAL A 115 -12.03 -12.78 14.99
N THR A 116 -13.02 -12.08 15.57
CA THR A 116 -13.84 -12.61 16.66
C THR A 116 -15.09 -13.35 16.17
N LEU A 117 -15.40 -13.27 14.88
CA LEU A 117 -16.60 -13.83 14.22
C LEU A 117 -17.92 -13.26 14.74
N VAL A 118 -17.88 -12.16 15.50
CA VAL A 118 -19.05 -11.49 16.06
C VAL A 118 -18.90 -9.98 15.94
N SER A 119 -19.99 -9.24 16.16
CA SER A 119 -19.96 -7.79 16.11
C SER A 119 -18.90 -7.19 17.04
N ALA A 120 -18.08 -6.29 16.51
CA ALA A 120 -17.07 -5.56 17.27
C ALA A 120 -17.66 -4.70 18.42
N ALA A 121 -18.97 -4.44 18.40
CA ALA A 121 -19.66 -3.71 19.46
C ALA A 121 -19.63 -4.42 20.82
N HIS A 122 -19.46 -5.75 20.84
CA HIS A 122 -19.31 -6.52 22.08
C HIS A 122 -17.85 -6.57 22.59
N PHE A 123 -16.92 -6.00 21.83
CA PHE A 123 -15.48 -6.08 22.07
C PHE A 123 -14.89 -4.66 22.15
N ASN A 124 -15.28 -3.89 23.17
CA ASN A 124 -14.99 -2.46 23.25
C ASN A 124 -13.49 -2.18 23.41
N TYR A 125 -12.79 -2.92 24.27
CA TYR A 125 -11.36 -2.71 24.49
C TYR A 125 -10.56 -3.17 23.28
N THR A 126 -10.93 -4.31 22.70
CA THR A 126 -10.31 -4.88 21.50
C THR A 126 -10.53 -3.99 20.28
N HIS A 127 -11.72 -3.38 20.13
CA HIS A 127 -12.00 -2.40 19.08
C HIS A 127 -11.12 -1.14 19.21
N ASN A 128 -10.97 -0.61 20.42
CA ASN A 128 -10.08 0.52 20.68
C ASN A 128 -8.61 0.15 20.42
N PHE A 129 -8.19 -1.05 20.82
CA PHE A 129 -6.85 -1.56 20.54
C PHE A 129 -6.58 -1.70 19.04
N ALA A 130 -7.52 -2.30 18.30
CA ALA A 130 -7.44 -2.41 16.84
C ALA A 130 -7.35 -1.02 16.18
N THR A 131 -8.14 -0.05 16.65
CA THR A 131 -8.09 1.34 16.18
C THR A 131 -6.69 1.95 16.37
N LEU A 132 -6.10 1.81 17.56
CA LEU A 132 -4.76 2.31 17.85
C LEU A 132 -3.68 1.64 16.99
N LEU A 133 -3.81 0.34 16.75
CA LEU A 133 -2.88 -0.42 15.94
C LEU A 133 -2.94 0.01 14.47
N TYR A 134 -4.14 0.19 13.92
CA TYR A 134 -4.37 0.49 12.52
C TYR A 134 -4.23 1.98 12.16
N LEU A 135 -4.31 2.90 13.13
CA LEU A 135 -4.24 4.34 12.86
C LEU A 135 -2.94 4.78 12.16
N PRO A 136 -1.72 4.42 12.63
CA PRO A 136 -0.48 4.89 12.00
C PRO A 136 -0.32 4.42 10.54
N PRO A 137 -0.51 3.13 10.19
CA PRO A 137 -0.43 2.68 8.80
C PRO A 137 -1.45 3.35 7.89
N TRP A 138 -2.71 3.50 8.32
CA TRP A 138 -3.75 4.14 7.51
C TRP A 138 -3.50 5.63 7.31
N ALA A 139 -3.05 6.34 8.36
CA ALA A 139 -2.68 7.74 8.24
C ALA A 139 -1.54 7.93 7.22
N LEU A 140 -0.51 7.09 7.26
CA LEU A 140 0.58 7.13 6.27
C LEU A 140 0.09 6.72 4.87
N GLY A 141 -0.75 5.69 4.77
CA GLY A 141 -1.28 5.19 3.51
C GLY A 141 -2.16 6.23 2.80
N ILE A 142 -3.12 6.82 3.50
CA ILE A 142 -4.04 7.82 2.94
C ILE A 142 -3.30 9.11 2.56
N THR A 143 -2.35 9.56 3.39
CA THR A 143 -1.55 10.75 3.07
C THR A 143 -0.65 10.52 1.86
N LEU A 144 0.02 9.37 1.78
CA LEU A 144 0.82 8.99 0.60
C LEU A 144 -0.05 8.89 -0.66
N PHE A 145 -1.21 8.22 -0.56
CA PHE A 145 -2.15 8.08 -1.67
C PHE A 145 -2.65 9.44 -2.17
N THR A 146 -2.98 10.34 -1.24
CA THR A 146 -3.39 11.73 -1.57
C THR A 146 -2.27 12.48 -2.29
N LEU A 147 -1.02 12.35 -1.83
CA LEU A 147 0.15 12.94 -2.49
C LEU A 147 0.32 12.41 -3.92
N LEU A 148 0.16 11.11 -4.12
CA LEU A 148 0.26 10.47 -5.44
C LEU A 148 -0.86 10.94 -6.38
N ILE A 149 -2.09 11.04 -5.90
CA ILE A 149 -3.22 11.58 -6.71
C ILE A 149 -2.94 13.02 -7.14
N VAL A 150 -2.52 13.88 -6.21
CA VAL A 150 -2.18 15.28 -6.54
C VAL A 150 -1.09 15.32 -7.62
N GLN A 151 -0.12 14.42 -7.54
CA GLN A 151 0.94 14.32 -8.53
C GLN A 151 0.45 13.84 -9.89
N LEU A 152 -0.53 12.94 -9.92
CA LEU A 152 -1.18 12.46 -11.14
C LEU A 152 -2.00 13.56 -11.83
N LEU A 153 -2.64 14.45 -11.04
CA LEU A 153 -3.47 15.55 -11.55
C LEU A 153 -2.65 16.76 -12.06
N LEU A 154 -1.44 16.97 -11.53
CA LEU A 154 -0.59 18.11 -11.87
C LEU A 154 -0.26 18.28 -13.38
N PRO A 155 0.10 17.22 -14.16
CA PRO A 155 0.32 17.39 -15.59
C PRO A 155 -0.94 17.86 -16.33
N PHE A 156 -2.12 17.36 -15.98
CA PHE A 156 -3.39 17.78 -16.58
C PHE A 156 -3.67 19.27 -16.32
N TYR A 157 -3.37 19.75 -15.11
CA TYR A 157 -3.45 21.18 -14.79
C TYR A 157 -2.56 22.04 -15.70
N ILE A 158 -1.31 21.62 -15.95
CA ILE A 158 -0.40 22.35 -16.86
C ILE A 158 -0.91 22.31 -18.30
N VAL A 159 -1.45 21.18 -18.76
CA VAL A 159 -2.04 21.04 -20.10
C VAL A 159 -3.24 21.99 -20.25
N ILE A 160 -4.16 22.02 -19.28
CA ILE A 160 -5.31 22.94 -19.30
C ILE A 160 -4.84 24.40 -19.39
N LEU A 161 -3.84 24.78 -18.60
CA LEU A 161 -3.26 26.12 -18.68
C LEU A 161 -2.63 26.43 -20.06
N LEU A 162 -1.98 25.43 -20.69
CA LEU A 162 -1.45 25.56 -22.04
C LEU A 162 -2.58 25.77 -23.07
N LEU A 163 -3.72 25.08 -22.92
CA LEU A 163 -4.91 25.24 -23.77
C LEU A 163 -5.59 26.60 -23.59
N ILE A 164 -5.51 27.20 -22.40
CA ILE A 164 -6.09 28.52 -22.12
C ILE A 164 -5.17 29.65 -22.62
N LYS A 165 -3.86 29.40 -22.73
CA LYS A 165 -2.87 30.37 -23.22
C LYS A 165 -3.22 31.06 -24.55
N PRO A 166 -3.71 30.38 -25.61
CA PRO A 166 -4.12 31.04 -26.85
C PRO A 166 -5.28 32.05 -26.69
N PHE A 167 -6.02 32.04 -25.57
CA PHE A 167 -7.14 32.94 -25.30
C PHE A 167 -6.74 34.23 -24.53
N GLY A 168 -5.44 34.54 -24.42
CA GLY A 168 -4.98 35.85 -23.96
C GLY A 168 -5.03 36.09 -22.45
N SER A 169 -4.97 35.05 -21.62
CA SER A 169 -4.92 35.21 -20.15
C SER A 169 -3.49 35.49 -19.68
N ASP A 170 -3.17 36.75 -19.39
CA ASP A 170 -1.89 37.19 -18.79
C ASP A 170 -1.70 36.74 -17.33
N ARG A 171 -2.68 36.05 -16.74
CA ARG A 171 -2.66 35.65 -15.32
C ARG A 171 -2.01 34.29 -15.05
N VAL A 172 -1.47 33.61 -16.06
CA VAL A 172 -0.85 32.30 -15.87
C VAL A 172 0.62 32.44 -15.45
N LYS A 173 0.86 33.06 -14.29
CA LYS A 173 2.18 32.99 -13.65
C LYS A 173 2.43 31.55 -13.22
N PHE A 174 3.38 30.90 -13.91
CA PHE A 174 3.79 29.52 -13.66
C PHE A 174 3.98 29.25 -12.16
N ILE A 175 3.25 28.26 -11.64
CA ILE A 175 3.33 27.78 -10.26
C ILE A 175 4.65 27.05 -9.94
N THR A 176 5.60 27.01 -10.86
CA THR A 176 6.87 26.33 -10.63
C THR A 176 8.05 27.11 -11.21
N GLN A 177 8.91 27.55 -10.31
CA GLN A 177 10.28 28.04 -10.50
C GLN A 177 11.23 26.91 -11.01
N SER A 178 10.72 26.00 -11.84
CA SER A 178 11.47 24.87 -12.38
C SER A 178 12.01 25.23 -13.76
N TYR A 179 13.26 24.84 -14.03
CA TYR A 179 13.92 25.01 -15.32
C TYR A 179 13.09 24.48 -16.50
N SER A 180 12.33 23.40 -16.30
CA SER A 180 11.44 22.82 -17.32
C SER A 180 10.15 22.26 -16.69
N PRO A 181 9.05 23.05 -16.60
CA PRO A 181 7.85 22.66 -15.85
C PRO A 181 7.13 21.46 -16.47
N LEU A 182 7.02 21.39 -17.80
CA LEU A 182 6.33 20.30 -18.50
C LEU A 182 7.10 18.97 -18.41
N LEU A 183 8.42 19.01 -18.63
CA LEU A 183 9.27 17.82 -18.52
C LEU A 183 9.29 17.30 -17.08
N THR A 184 9.39 18.19 -16.10
CA THR A 184 9.35 17.79 -14.68
C THR A 184 8.00 17.16 -14.34
N ALA A 185 6.89 17.69 -14.86
CA ALA A 185 5.56 17.11 -14.62
C ALA A 185 5.39 15.73 -15.26
N LEU A 186 5.86 15.53 -16.50
CA LEU A 186 5.87 14.20 -17.15
C LEU A 186 6.73 13.19 -16.39
N LEU A 187 7.92 13.61 -15.96
CA LEU A 187 8.82 12.75 -15.18
C LEU A 187 8.15 12.32 -13.86
N ARG A 188 7.52 13.25 -13.16
CA ARG A 188 6.81 12.94 -11.92
C ARG A 188 5.62 12.02 -12.16
N PHE A 189 4.86 12.22 -13.25
CA PHE A 189 3.75 11.34 -13.61
C PHE A 189 4.23 9.90 -13.83
N ALA A 190 5.31 9.72 -14.59
CA ALA A 190 5.89 8.39 -14.84
C ALA A 190 6.40 7.75 -13.53
N LEU A 191 7.19 8.47 -12.74
CA LEU A 191 7.71 7.95 -11.48
C LEU A 191 6.62 7.67 -10.43
N ALA A 192 5.60 8.52 -10.33
CA ALA A 192 4.46 8.30 -9.44
C ALA A 192 3.65 7.05 -9.85
N SER A 193 3.49 6.80 -11.16
CA SER A 193 2.86 5.58 -11.66
C SER A 193 3.65 4.33 -11.27
N VAL A 194 4.98 4.38 -11.36
CA VAL A 194 5.86 3.29 -10.90
C VAL A 194 5.68 3.04 -9.39
N VAL A 195 5.59 4.10 -8.58
CA VAL A 195 5.35 3.98 -7.13
C VAL A 195 4.00 3.31 -6.86
N ILE A 196 2.94 3.68 -7.59
CA ILE A 196 1.61 3.07 -7.43
C ILE A 196 1.66 1.56 -7.76
N ILE A 197 2.29 1.18 -8.88
CA ILE A 197 2.44 -0.23 -9.27
C ILE A 197 3.22 -1.00 -8.20
N ASN A 198 4.30 -0.42 -7.67
CA ASN A 198 5.09 -1.04 -6.61
C ASN A 198 4.29 -1.19 -5.31
N LEU A 199 3.44 -0.21 -4.97
CA LEU A 199 2.57 -0.27 -3.81
C LEU A 199 1.51 -1.38 -3.94
N VAL A 200 0.88 -1.52 -5.11
CA VAL A 200 -0.09 -2.60 -5.38
C VAL A 200 0.60 -3.97 -5.35
N SER A 201 1.77 -4.09 -5.97
CA SER A 201 2.60 -5.31 -5.92
C SER A 201 2.95 -5.70 -4.47
N PHE A 202 3.22 -4.72 -3.61
CA PHE A 202 3.48 -4.97 -2.18
C PHE A 202 2.23 -5.44 -1.41
N ILE A 203 1.04 -4.97 -1.77
CA ILE A 203 -0.22 -5.35 -1.11
C ILE A 203 -0.66 -6.75 -1.55
N ASP A 204 -0.60 -7.04 -2.85
CA ASP A 204 -1.10 -8.30 -3.44
C ASP A 204 -0.07 -9.44 -3.43
N ASP A 205 1.17 -9.18 -2.96
CA ASP A 205 2.30 -10.11 -3.00
C ASP A 205 2.55 -10.70 -4.40
N LYS A 206 2.25 -9.90 -5.43
CA LYS A 206 2.46 -10.23 -6.85
C LYS A 206 3.73 -9.56 -7.36
N PRO A 207 4.48 -10.18 -8.29
CA PRO A 207 5.59 -9.51 -8.94
C PRO A 207 5.09 -8.27 -9.71
N THR A 208 5.90 -7.20 -9.75
CA THR A 208 5.53 -5.92 -10.37
C THR A 208 5.16 -6.04 -11.84
N GLU A 209 5.72 -7.02 -12.55
CA GLU A 209 5.45 -7.28 -13.97
C GLU A 209 4.01 -7.77 -14.17
N ALA A 210 3.55 -8.71 -13.34
CA ALA A 210 2.18 -9.23 -13.41
C ALA A 210 1.13 -8.14 -13.12
N VAL A 211 1.40 -7.28 -12.13
CA VAL A 211 0.50 -6.16 -11.81
C VAL A 211 0.44 -5.17 -12.97
N PHE A 212 1.56 -4.93 -13.65
CA PHE A 212 1.59 -4.06 -14.82
C PHE A 212 0.78 -4.65 -15.98
N ASP A 213 0.96 -5.95 -16.25
CA ASP A 213 0.22 -6.65 -17.31
C ASP A 213 -1.29 -6.67 -17.03
N ASP A 214 -1.71 -6.96 -15.79
CA ASP A 214 -3.12 -6.90 -15.36
C ASP A 214 -3.72 -5.50 -15.60
N LEU A 215 -2.98 -4.44 -15.29
CA LEU A 215 -3.41 -3.06 -15.50
C LEU A 215 -3.57 -2.72 -16.99
N VAL A 216 -2.59 -3.11 -17.81
CA VAL A 216 -2.61 -2.88 -19.27
C VAL A 216 -3.73 -3.67 -19.93
N ASN A 217 -3.95 -4.91 -19.52
CA ASN A 217 -5.04 -5.77 -20.01
C ASN A 217 -6.40 -5.21 -19.61
N SER A 218 -6.54 -4.70 -18.38
CA SER A 218 -7.77 -4.02 -17.93
C SER A 218 -8.06 -2.74 -18.71
N PHE A 219 -7.02 -1.97 -19.03
CA PHE A 219 -7.17 -0.75 -19.82
C PHE A 219 -7.52 -1.03 -21.29
N THR A 220 -6.86 -2.01 -21.91
CA THR A 220 -7.11 -2.38 -23.31
C THR A 220 -8.49 -2.99 -23.50
N SER A 221 -8.88 -3.93 -22.65
CA SER A 221 -10.24 -4.49 -22.64
C SER A 221 -11.32 -3.44 -22.38
N GLY A 222 -11.10 -2.52 -21.43
CA GLY A 222 -12.00 -1.39 -21.18
C GLY A 222 -12.11 -0.42 -22.36
N ALA A 223 -11.01 -0.17 -23.07
CA ALA A 223 -10.98 0.68 -24.26
C ALA A 223 -11.67 0.00 -25.47
N GLU A 224 -11.57 -1.31 -25.61
CA GLU A 224 -12.28 -2.11 -26.61
C GLU A 224 -13.79 -2.15 -26.33
N ALA A 225 -14.18 -2.35 -25.07
CA ALA A 225 -15.56 -2.24 -24.62
C ALA A 225 -16.13 -0.83 -24.88
N GLY A 226 -15.40 0.23 -24.54
CA GLY A 226 -15.82 1.62 -24.84
C GLY A 226 -16.03 1.88 -26.34
N ARG A 227 -15.20 1.28 -27.21
CA ARG A 227 -15.34 1.40 -28.67
C ARG A 227 -16.53 0.64 -29.24
N THR A 228 -16.93 -0.47 -28.64
CA THR A 228 -18.12 -1.24 -29.07
C THR A 228 -19.40 -0.56 -28.59
N LEU A 229 -19.41 0.04 -27.39
CA LEU A 229 -20.53 0.83 -26.87
C LEU A 229 -20.83 2.10 -27.70
N VAL A 230 -19.80 2.71 -28.29
CA VAL A 230 -19.96 3.90 -29.16
C VAL A 230 -20.41 3.55 -30.58
N LYS A 231 -20.28 2.28 -31.00
CA LYS A 231 -20.57 1.83 -32.38
C LYS A 231 -21.76 0.87 -32.52
N GLY A 232 -22.39 0.39 -31.45
CA GLY A 232 -23.33 -0.73 -31.49
C GLY A 232 -24.81 -0.40 -31.22
N THR A 233 -25.70 -1.10 -31.95
CA THR A 233 -27.14 -1.29 -31.68
C THR A 233 -27.41 -2.00 -30.34
N PRO A 234 -28.65 -1.94 -29.79
CA PRO A 234 -28.98 -2.35 -28.40
C PRO A 234 -28.51 -3.76 -27.99
N GLN A 235 -28.49 -4.74 -28.90
CA GLN A 235 -28.02 -6.10 -28.62
C GLN A 235 -26.49 -6.20 -28.40
N GLY A 236 -25.68 -5.33 -29.01
CA GLY A 236 -24.21 -5.34 -28.82
C GLY A 236 -23.79 -4.79 -27.45
N GLN A 237 -24.62 -3.92 -26.88
CA GLN A 237 -24.43 -3.37 -25.53
C GLN A 237 -24.62 -4.42 -24.43
N LEU A 238 -25.57 -5.36 -24.61
CA LEU A 238 -25.83 -6.41 -23.63
C LEU A 238 -24.67 -7.42 -23.52
N VAL A 239 -24.00 -7.70 -24.64
CA VAL A 239 -22.86 -8.62 -24.71
C VAL A 239 -21.60 -8.00 -24.08
N ALA A 240 -21.35 -6.70 -24.33
CA ALA A 240 -20.23 -5.99 -23.73
C ALA A 240 -20.37 -5.82 -22.20
N VAL A 241 -21.60 -5.66 -21.70
CA VAL A 241 -21.88 -5.59 -20.26
C VAL A 241 -21.68 -6.95 -19.59
N ASN A 242 -22.12 -8.05 -20.22
CA ASN A 242 -21.94 -9.40 -19.68
C ASN A 242 -20.46 -9.85 -19.64
N GLU A 243 -19.64 -9.44 -20.60
CA GLU A 243 -18.18 -9.68 -20.58
C GLU A 243 -17.49 -8.92 -19.42
N LEU A 244 -17.96 -7.71 -19.09
CA LEU A 244 -17.42 -6.90 -17.99
C LEU A 244 -17.76 -7.50 -16.61
N THR A 245 -18.96 -8.06 -16.45
CA THR A 245 -19.39 -8.72 -15.20
C THR A 245 -18.62 -10.01 -14.96
N LYS A 246 -18.30 -10.77 -16.02
CA LYS A 246 -17.60 -12.06 -15.90
C LYS A 246 -16.14 -11.92 -15.43
N ASN A 247 -15.48 -10.80 -15.71
CA ASN A 247 -14.12 -10.52 -15.26
C ASN A 247 -14.04 -9.97 -13.82
N THR A 248 -15.19 -9.68 -13.19
CA THR A 248 -15.27 -9.19 -11.80
C THR A 248 -15.50 -10.35 -10.80
N GLU A 249 -15.89 -11.53 -11.29
CA GLU A 249 -16.21 -12.72 -10.50
C GLU A 249 -15.27 -13.90 -10.83
N ALA A 250 -14.00 -13.80 -10.45
CA ALA A 250 -13.12 -14.97 -10.35
C ALA A 250 -12.69 -15.16 -8.87
N PRO A 251 -12.81 -16.37 -8.29
CA PRO A 251 -12.61 -16.59 -6.86
C PRO A 251 -11.16 -16.37 -6.42
N GLN A 252 -11.02 -15.77 -5.24
CA GLN A 252 -9.81 -15.82 -4.44
C GLN A 252 -9.45 -17.28 -4.07
N SER A 253 -8.15 -17.51 -3.89
CA SER A 253 -7.52 -18.67 -3.25
C SER A 253 -7.16 -19.87 -4.13
N SER A 254 -5.89 -19.94 -4.52
CA SER A 254 -5.12 -21.18 -4.52
C SER A 254 -3.63 -20.86 -4.34
N ARG A 255 -3.14 -20.85 -3.09
CA ARG A 255 -1.72 -20.89 -2.78
C ARG A 255 -1.21 -22.32 -2.95
N PRO A 256 -0.17 -22.58 -3.79
CA PRO A 256 0.73 -23.68 -3.53
C PRO A 256 1.73 -23.27 -2.42
N PRO A 257 2.14 -24.19 -1.53
CA PRO A 257 3.13 -23.89 -0.50
C PRO A 257 4.50 -23.78 -1.17
N ASN A 258 5.06 -22.56 -1.22
CA ASN A 258 6.43 -22.36 -1.63
C ASN A 258 7.32 -22.26 -0.38
N GLU A 259 8.19 -23.25 -0.22
CA GLU A 259 9.23 -23.31 0.79
C GLU A 259 10.17 -22.11 0.63
N GLN A 260 10.37 -21.31 1.69
CA GLN A 260 11.65 -20.65 1.93
C GLN A 260 11.78 -20.07 3.35
N GLN A 261 12.74 -20.68 4.04
CA GLN A 261 13.66 -20.18 5.07
C GLN A 261 13.06 -19.33 6.19
N SER A 262 12.60 -20.02 7.23
CA SER A 262 12.49 -19.49 8.58
C SER A 262 13.89 -19.20 9.14
N VAL A 263 14.11 -17.95 9.57
CA VAL A 263 15.23 -17.63 10.45
C VAL A 263 14.88 -18.21 11.81
N THR A 264 15.44 -19.39 12.14
CA THR A 264 15.26 -20.02 13.44
C THR A 264 16.04 -19.25 14.50
N VAL A 265 15.36 -18.39 15.25
CA VAL A 265 15.87 -17.90 16.53
C VAL A 265 15.55 -18.96 17.58
N ASN A 266 16.57 -19.70 18.01
CA ASN A 266 16.46 -20.68 19.09
C ASN A 266 16.29 -19.94 20.42
N VAL A 267 15.06 -19.64 20.79
CA VAL A 267 14.69 -19.29 22.18
C VAL A 267 14.42 -20.62 22.89
N GLU A 268 15.34 -21.04 23.75
CA GLU A 268 15.19 -22.24 24.59
C GLU A 268 14.19 -21.94 25.73
N GLY A 269 13.08 -22.68 25.80
CA GLY A 269 12.08 -22.55 26.87
C GLY A 269 10.68 -23.01 26.46
N ASP A 270 10.23 -24.13 27.00
CA ASP A 270 8.89 -24.71 26.81
C ASP A 270 7.81 -24.00 27.66
N ASN A 271 7.69 -22.68 27.47
CA ASN A 271 6.62 -21.90 28.08
C ASN A 271 5.61 -21.48 27.00
N GLU A 272 4.32 -21.44 27.32
CA GLU A 272 3.25 -20.97 26.40
C GLU A 272 3.60 -19.61 25.75
N ALA A 273 4.26 -18.71 26.50
CA ALA A 273 4.75 -17.43 26.00
C ALA A 273 5.81 -17.54 24.88
N ALA A 274 6.68 -18.57 24.92
CA ALA A 274 7.69 -18.80 23.89
C ALA A 274 7.06 -19.32 22.59
N ASN A 275 6.02 -20.16 22.68
CA ASN A 275 5.26 -20.62 21.53
C ASN A 275 4.45 -19.49 20.88
N SER A 276 3.83 -18.62 21.69
CA SER A 276 3.18 -17.40 21.22
C SER A 276 4.14 -16.46 20.49
N MET A 277 5.36 -16.30 21.01
CA MET A 277 6.40 -15.47 20.38
C MET A 277 6.89 -16.06 19.05
N ARG A 278 7.06 -17.39 18.96
CA ARG A 278 7.42 -18.07 17.70
C ARG A 278 6.35 -17.85 16.64
N HIS A 279 5.07 -17.96 16.99
CA HIS A 279 3.97 -17.74 16.05
C HIS A 279 3.90 -16.29 15.56
N PHE A 280 4.14 -15.31 16.44
CA PHE A 280 4.23 -13.90 16.04
C PHE A 280 5.37 -13.64 15.03
N LEU A 281 6.53 -14.27 15.24
CA LEU A 281 7.68 -14.14 14.35
C LEU A 281 7.46 -14.82 12.99
N ASP A 282 6.81 -15.98 12.98
CA ASP A 282 6.54 -16.78 11.78
C ASP A 282 5.43 -16.19 10.90
N THR A 283 4.50 -15.45 11.50
CA THR A 283 3.43 -14.75 10.76
C THR A 283 4.04 -13.70 9.83
N LYS A 284 3.92 -13.89 8.52
CA LYS A 284 4.42 -12.96 7.49
C LYS A 284 3.45 -11.81 7.28
N GLY A 285 3.95 -10.57 7.32
CA GLY A 285 3.20 -9.36 6.99
C GLY A 285 2.59 -8.64 8.21
N TYR A 286 2.49 -7.32 8.10
CA TYR A 286 1.98 -6.45 9.16
C TYR A 286 0.51 -6.75 9.51
N PHE A 287 -0.34 -6.97 8.49
CA PHE A 287 -1.77 -7.19 8.67
C PHE A 287 -2.11 -8.55 9.32
N GLU A 288 -1.40 -9.62 8.97
CA GLU A 288 -1.62 -10.91 9.64
C GLU A 288 -1.12 -10.90 11.08
N ARG A 289 0.02 -10.22 11.35
CA ARG A 289 0.50 -10.01 12.73
C ARG A 289 -0.46 -9.15 13.55
N SER A 290 -1.11 -8.16 12.94
CA SER A 290 -2.07 -7.32 13.65
C SER A 290 -3.34 -8.10 14.01
N LYS A 291 -3.82 -8.99 13.13
CA LYS A 291 -4.94 -9.90 13.44
C LYS A 291 -4.60 -10.83 14.62
N TRP A 292 -3.38 -11.39 14.64
CA TRP A 292 -2.90 -12.17 15.79
C TRP A 292 -2.87 -11.35 17.08
N LEU A 293 -2.35 -10.12 17.04
CA LEU A 293 -2.34 -9.22 18.20
C LEU A 293 -3.76 -8.90 18.70
N ILE A 294 -4.70 -8.69 17.78
CA ILE A 294 -6.12 -8.44 18.10
C ILE A 294 -6.73 -9.68 18.79
N ALA A 295 -6.51 -10.88 18.25
CA ALA A 295 -7.02 -12.12 18.85
C ALA A 295 -6.43 -12.36 20.25
N SER A 296 -5.12 -12.18 20.39
CA SER A 296 -4.42 -12.27 21.68
C SER A 296 -4.90 -11.23 22.67
N PHE A 297 -5.17 -10.00 22.22
CA PHE A 297 -5.71 -8.95 23.07
C PHE A 297 -7.11 -9.29 23.56
N ALA A 298 -7.99 -9.75 22.66
CA ALA A 298 -9.33 -10.18 23.02
C ALA A 298 -9.32 -11.27 24.10
N TYR A 299 -8.46 -12.29 23.94
CA TYR A 299 -8.33 -13.34 24.95
C TYR A 299 -7.77 -12.83 26.29
N ASN A 300 -6.70 -12.04 26.28
CA ASN A 300 -6.00 -11.69 27.53
C ASN A 300 -6.62 -10.51 28.30
N PHE A 301 -7.29 -9.59 27.60
CA PHE A 301 -7.73 -8.31 28.17
C PHE A 301 -9.23 -8.03 28.04
N GLU A 302 -9.94 -8.63 27.09
CA GLU A 302 -11.40 -8.49 26.98
C GLU A 302 -12.14 -9.64 27.66
N ALA A 303 -11.64 -10.87 27.50
CA ALA A 303 -12.35 -12.06 27.91
C ALA A 303 -12.16 -12.38 29.40
N ASP A 304 -13.27 -12.75 30.03
CA ASP A 304 -13.32 -13.02 31.46
C ASP A 304 -12.93 -14.47 31.79
N ASP A 305 -12.11 -14.60 32.83
CA ASP A 305 -11.73 -15.89 33.42
C ASP A 305 -12.86 -16.53 34.24
N PHE A 306 -13.93 -15.79 34.55
CA PHE A 306 -15.09 -16.30 35.28
C PHE A 306 -16.36 -15.90 34.55
N SER A 307 -17.31 -16.83 34.38
CA SER A 307 -18.59 -16.56 33.75
C SER A 307 -19.72 -17.27 34.50
N ARG A 308 -20.93 -16.71 34.43
CA ARG A 308 -22.16 -17.31 34.96
C ARG A 308 -22.73 -18.41 34.07
N CYS A 309 -22.23 -18.51 32.84
CA CYS A 309 -22.58 -19.51 31.85
C CYS A 309 -21.59 -20.68 31.92
N ALA A 310 -22.03 -21.89 31.54
CA ALA A 310 -21.14 -23.04 31.46
C ALA A 310 -20.00 -22.81 30.45
N LYS A 311 -18.77 -23.11 30.86
CA LYS A 311 -17.57 -22.97 30.02
C LYS A 311 -16.60 -24.14 30.16
N ALA A 312 -15.81 -24.36 29.11
CA ALA A 312 -14.76 -25.35 29.07
C ALA A 312 -13.61 -25.01 30.02
N LYS A 313 -12.77 -26.01 30.31
CA LYS A 313 -11.58 -25.82 31.13
C LYS A 313 -10.53 -25.03 30.32
N ASN A 314 -9.90 -24.04 30.94
CA ASN A 314 -8.92 -23.13 30.32
C ASN A 314 -9.48 -22.29 29.14
N SER A 315 -10.79 -22.03 29.13
CA SER A 315 -11.40 -21.06 28.22
C SER A 315 -11.72 -19.76 28.94
N LYS A 316 -11.77 -18.66 28.17
CA LYS A 316 -12.28 -17.36 28.62
C LYS A 316 -13.54 -17.01 27.85
N VAL A 317 -14.36 -16.14 28.41
CA VAL A 317 -15.70 -15.87 27.88
C VAL A 317 -15.93 -14.37 27.75
N VAL A 318 -16.57 -13.96 26.65
CA VAL A 318 -17.14 -12.62 26.47
C VAL A 318 -18.65 -12.75 26.38
N GLU A 319 -19.38 -12.01 27.22
CA GLU A 319 -20.83 -12.02 27.22
C GLU A 319 -21.38 -11.14 26.09
N LEU A 320 -22.18 -11.71 25.19
CA LEU A 320 -22.81 -10.96 24.10
C LEU A 320 -24.14 -10.38 24.55
N ASN A 321 -24.97 -11.23 25.15
CA ASN A 321 -26.29 -10.92 25.67
C ASN A 321 -26.65 -11.92 26.78
N ASP A 322 -27.88 -11.87 27.29
CA ASP A 322 -28.34 -12.74 28.38
C ASP A 322 -28.36 -14.24 28.03
N TYR A 323 -28.33 -14.58 26.73
CA TYR A 323 -28.53 -15.94 26.21
C TYR A 323 -27.35 -16.48 25.41
N GLU A 324 -26.37 -15.68 25.07
CA GLU A 324 -25.26 -16.03 24.17
C GLU A 324 -23.95 -15.48 24.69
N ILE A 325 -22.92 -16.32 24.57
CA ILE A 325 -21.55 -16.00 24.95
C ILE A 325 -20.58 -16.40 23.85
N VAL A 326 -19.47 -15.67 23.74
CA VAL A 326 -18.32 -16.10 22.95
C VAL A 326 -17.33 -16.77 23.88
N GLU A 327 -17.06 -18.03 23.63
CA GLU A 327 -15.99 -18.76 24.26
C GLU A 327 -14.73 -18.68 23.42
N ILE A 328 -13.63 -18.28 24.06
CA ILE A 328 -12.32 -18.13 23.44
C ILE A 328 -11.36 -19.13 24.07
N THR A 329 -10.77 -19.99 23.23
CA THR A 329 -9.77 -20.98 23.65
C THR A 329 -8.49 -20.86 22.83
N PRO A 330 -7.29 -20.94 23.44
CA PRO A 330 -6.04 -21.00 22.69
C PRO A 330 -5.98 -22.31 21.90
N ASP A 331 -5.76 -22.22 20.59
CA ASP A 331 -5.67 -23.37 19.68
C ASP A 331 -4.71 -23.05 18.53
N ASN A 332 -3.53 -23.69 18.56
CA ASN A 332 -2.48 -23.46 17.55
C ASN A 332 -2.86 -23.93 16.14
N THR A 333 -3.95 -24.68 15.98
CA THR A 333 -4.43 -25.14 14.66
C THR A 333 -5.37 -24.15 13.98
N MET A 334 -5.90 -23.19 14.73
CA MET A 334 -6.85 -22.19 14.24
C MET A 334 -6.13 -20.93 13.73
N PRO A 335 -6.72 -20.18 12.78
CA PRO A 335 -6.17 -18.91 12.35
C PRO A 335 -5.95 -18.00 13.57
N TYR A 336 -4.75 -17.41 13.66
CA TYR A 336 -4.34 -16.53 14.76
C TYR A 336 -4.11 -17.22 16.12
N SER A 337 -4.04 -18.55 16.19
CA SER A 337 -3.80 -19.33 17.42
C SER A 337 -4.93 -19.27 18.47
N TYR A 338 -6.10 -18.75 18.10
CA TYR A 338 -7.26 -18.66 18.99
C TYR A 338 -8.51 -19.15 18.27
N LYS A 339 -9.36 -19.85 19.01
CA LYS A 339 -10.67 -20.32 18.55
C LYS A 339 -11.76 -19.51 19.21
N PHE A 340 -12.58 -18.85 18.39
CA PHE A 340 -13.76 -18.11 18.81
C PHE A 340 -15.00 -18.95 18.51
N ILE A 341 -15.81 -19.27 19.52
CA ILE A 341 -17.04 -20.05 19.37
C ILE A 341 -18.19 -19.30 20.04
N VAL A 342 -19.23 -19.00 19.26
CA VAL A 342 -20.49 -18.50 19.80
C VAL A 342 -21.33 -19.67 20.29
N LYS A 343 -21.81 -19.61 21.53
CA LYS A 343 -22.68 -20.64 22.10
C LYS A 343 -23.72 -20.04 23.03
N ALA A 344 -24.81 -20.78 23.25
CA ALA A 344 -25.85 -20.38 24.19
C ALA A 344 -25.33 -20.42 25.64
N CYS A 345 -25.75 -19.44 26.45
CA CYS A 345 -25.44 -19.34 27.86
C CYS A 345 -26.25 -20.38 28.66
N GLU A 346 -25.57 -21.45 29.08
CA GLU A 346 -26.14 -22.38 30.04
C GLU A 346 -25.87 -21.92 31.47
N SER A 347 -26.80 -21.15 32.04
CA SER A 347 -26.73 -20.73 33.44
C SER A 347 -27.69 -21.55 34.33
N PRO A 348 -27.30 -21.86 35.59
CA PRO A 348 -28.21 -22.47 36.56
C PRO A 348 -29.54 -21.72 36.73
N ALA A 349 -29.54 -20.40 36.53
CA ALA A 349 -30.74 -19.56 36.65
C ALA A 349 -31.85 -19.89 35.63
N PHE A 350 -31.48 -20.30 34.41
CA PHE A 350 -32.46 -20.62 33.37
C PHE A 350 -33.15 -21.97 33.57
N LYS A 351 -32.44 -22.95 34.18
CA LYS A 351 -33.03 -24.26 34.51
C LYS A 351 -34.19 -24.14 35.50
N THR A 352 -34.09 -23.23 36.46
CA THR A 352 -35.14 -22.98 37.47
C THR A 352 -36.38 -22.31 36.88
N MET A 353 -36.22 -21.45 35.87
CA MET A 353 -37.32 -20.76 35.18
C MET A 353 -38.17 -21.71 34.32
N LEU A 354 -37.54 -22.64 33.60
CA LEU A 354 -38.26 -23.64 32.79
C LEU A 354 -39.05 -24.63 33.65
N ASN A 355 -38.47 -25.06 34.77
CA ASN A 355 -39.16 -25.98 35.69
C ASN A 355 -40.39 -25.34 36.36
N LYS A 356 -40.35 -24.02 36.59
CA LYS A 356 -41.47 -23.27 37.17
C LYS A 356 -42.60 -23.00 36.17
N ARG A 357 -42.29 -22.96 34.87
CA ARG A 357 -43.25 -22.74 33.78
C ARG A 357 -44.00 -24.02 33.37
N ASN A 358 -43.43 -25.19 33.69
CA ASN A 358 -44.05 -26.51 33.47
C ASN A 358 -44.83 -27.04 34.70
N ALA A 359 -44.76 -26.33 35.82
CA ALA A 359 -45.44 -26.68 37.08
C ALA A 359 -46.70 -25.84 37.34
N ASN A 360 -47.01 -24.89 36.45
CA ASN A 360 -48.29 -24.20 36.31
C ASN A 360 -48.91 -24.61 34.98
#